data_AF-A0A3D6DQG0-F1
#
_entry.id   AF-A0A3D6DQG0-F1
#
_cell.length_a   1.000
_cell.length_b   1.000
_cell.length_c   1.000
_cell.angle_alpha   90.00
_cell.angle_beta   90.00
_cell.angle_gamma   90.00
#
_symmetry.space_group_name_H-M   'P 1'
#
loop_
_entity.id
_entity.type
_entity.pdbx_description
1 polymer ?
#
loop_
_entity_poly.entity_id
_entity_poly.type
_entity_poly.pdbx_seq_one_letter_code
_entity_poly.pdbx_strand_id
1 'polypeptide(L)'
;LGATPWECIHRAVIPMAMPRIADAVVVAFSVMWTYITVAEYVNAREGLGQLIQNARRFSAWDQVFAGIMVIIALALATYRLMIWLKRRLYPWETQQ
;
A
#
# COMPACT_ATOMS: atom_id res chain seq x y z
N LEU A 1 -12.32 -15.34 -37.34
CA LEU A 1 -11.84 -15.48 -35.95
C LEU A 1 -13.06 -15.69 -35.06
N GLY A 2 -13.50 -16.95 -34.90
CA GLY A 2 -14.73 -17.32 -34.19
C GLY A 2 -14.51 -17.61 -32.71
N ALA A 3 -13.85 -16.68 -32.00
CA ALA A 3 -13.69 -16.82 -30.55
C ALA A 3 -15.02 -16.53 -29.86
N THR A 4 -15.42 -17.41 -28.94
CA THR A 4 -16.60 -17.17 -28.12
C THR A 4 -16.39 -15.92 -27.26
N PRO A 5 -17.45 -15.16 -26.89
CA PRO A 5 -17.32 -13.97 -26.04
C PRO A 5 -16.52 -14.24 -24.76
N TRP A 6 -16.65 -15.46 -24.22
CA TRP A 6 -15.94 -15.92 -23.04
C TRP A 6 -14.43 -16.09 -23.25
N GLU A 7 -14.00 -16.65 -24.38
CA GLU A 7 -12.58 -16.76 -24.73
C GLU A 7 -11.94 -15.39 -24.97
N CYS A 8 -12.67 -14.45 -25.59
CA CYS A 8 -12.21 -13.08 -25.75
C CYS A 8 -12.00 -12.39 -24.40
N ILE A 9 -12.92 -12.55 -23.45
CA ILE A 9 -12.80 -11.97 -22.11
C ILE A 9 -11.55 -12.53 -21.41
N HIS A 10 -11.40 -13.85 -21.39
CA HIS A 10 -10.34 -14.49 -20.60
C HIS A 10 -8.94 -14.35 -21.21
N ARG A 11 -8.82 -14.34 -22.55
CA ARG A 11 -7.52 -14.26 -23.24
C ARG A 11 -7.09 -12.85 -23.63
N ALA A 12 -8.03 -11.91 -23.76
CA ALA A 12 -7.70 -10.53 -24.15
C ALA A 12 -8.01 -9.53 -23.03
N VAL A 13 -9.24 -9.52 -22.51
CA VAL A 13 -9.69 -8.47 -21.57
C VAL A 13 -9.05 -8.60 -20.19
N ILE A 14 -9.03 -9.81 -19.60
CA ILE A 14 -8.42 -10.05 -18.28
C ILE A 14 -6.94 -9.66 -18.25
N PRO A 15 -6.06 -10.16 -19.15
CA PRO A 15 -4.64 -9.82 -19.10
C PRO A 15 -4.37 -8.33 -19.37
N MET A 16 -5.22 -7.64 -20.14
CA MET A 16 -5.13 -6.19 -20.33
C MET A 16 -5.60 -5.39 -19.11
N ALA A 17 -6.53 -5.92 -18.31
CA ALA A 17 -7.06 -5.23 -17.13
C ALA A 17 -6.22 -5.45 -15.87
N MET A 18 -5.48 -6.57 -15.76
CA MET A 18 -4.71 -6.90 -14.56
C MET A 18 -3.71 -5.81 -14.12
N PRO A 19 -2.95 -5.15 -15.01
CA PRO A 19 -2.01 -4.12 -14.61
C PRO A 19 -2.71 -2.89 -14.03
N ARG A 20 -3.84 -2.48 -14.63
CA ARG A 20 -4.71 -1.41 -14.10
C ARG A 20 -5.26 -1.73 -12.72
N ILE A 21 -5.63 -2.99 -12.48
CA ILE A 21 -6.08 -3.44 -11.15
C ILE A 21 -4.92 -3.39 -10.15
N ALA A 22 -3.71 -3.80 -10.56
CA ALA A 22 -2.53 -3.75 -9.71
C ALA A 22 -2.20 -2.32 -9.28
N ASP A 23 -2.28 -1.34 -10.19
CA ASP A 23 -2.10 0.08 -9.84
C ASP A 23 -3.16 0.58 -8.87
N ALA A 24 -4.43 0.20 -9.06
CA ALA A 24 -5.50 0.52 -8.11
C ALA A 24 -5.23 -0.08 -6.72
N VAL A 25 -4.69 -1.29 -6.65
CA VAL A 25 -4.27 -1.93 -5.39
C VAL A 25 -3.15 -1.13 -4.71
N VAL A 26 -2.13 -0.68 -5.45
CA VAL A 26 -1.06 0.16 -4.87
C VAL A 26 -1.63 1.44 -4.26
N VAL A 27 -2.54 2.10 -4.96
CA VAL A 27 -3.22 3.30 -4.44
C VAL A 27 -4.03 2.98 -3.19
N ALA A 28 -4.76 1.87 -3.18
CA ALA A 28 -5.52 1.43 -2.01
C ALA A 28 -4.63 1.17 -0.80
N PHE A 29 -3.45 0.57 -0.98
CA PHE A 29 -2.46 0.38 0.09
C PHE A 29 -1.91 1.72 0.62
N SER A 30 -1.75 2.73 -0.23
CA SER A 30 -1.37 4.08 0.23
C SER A 30 -2.46 4.70 1.11
N VAL A 31 -3.74 4.52 0.75
CA VAL A 31 -4.89 5.01 1.54
C VAL A 31 -5.07 4.23 2.85
N MET A 32 -4.78 2.92 2.82
CA MET A 32 -4.83 2.03 3.99
C MET A 32 -3.98 2.53 5.16
N TRP A 33 -2.82 3.15 4.91
CA TRP A 33 -1.96 3.71 5.96
C TRP A 33 -2.66 4.77 6.82
N THR A 34 -3.45 5.63 6.19
CA THR A 34 -4.26 6.63 6.90
C THR A 34 -5.33 5.95 7.75
N TYR A 35 -6.02 4.94 7.21
CA TYR A 35 -7.04 4.20 7.94
C TYR A 35 -6.49 3.40 9.12
N ILE A 36 -5.33 2.74 8.97
CA ILE A 36 -4.66 2.05 10.07
C ILE A 36 -4.33 3.04 11.19
N THR A 37 -3.79 4.21 10.85
CA THR A 37 -3.46 5.24 11.85
C THR A 37 -4.70 5.69 12.63
N VAL A 38 -5.82 5.89 11.93
CA VAL A 38 -7.10 6.23 12.57
C VAL A 38 -7.60 5.08 13.45
N ALA A 39 -7.51 3.84 12.99
CA ALA A 39 -7.89 2.66 13.75
C ALA A 39 -7.05 2.47 15.02
N GLU A 40 -5.72 2.69 14.91
CA GLU A 40 -4.80 2.69 16.05
C GLU A 40 -5.18 3.76 17.07
N TYR A 41 -5.51 4.97 16.59
CA TYR A 41 -5.89 6.08 17.45
C TYR A 41 -7.19 5.83 18.22
N VAL A 42 -8.20 5.21 17.60
CA VAL A 42 -9.53 5.04 18.19
C VAL A 42 -9.57 3.94 19.26
N ASN A 43 -8.90 2.80 19.05
CA ASN A 43 -9.09 1.64 19.94
C ASN A 43 -7.81 0.85 20.26
N ALA A 44 -6.66 1.14 19.63
CA ALA A 44 -5.47 0.36 19.91
C ALA A 44 -4.79 0.82 21.21
N ARG A 45 -4.62 -0.13 22.13
CA ARG A 45 -3.84 0.07 23.37
C ARG A 45 -2.33 0.03 23.10
N GLU A 46 -1.94 -0.59 21.99
CA GLU A 46 -0.57 -0.75 21.53
C GLU A 46 -0.52 -0.44 20.04
N GLY A 47 0.47 0.34 19.60
CA GLY A 47 0.61 0.77 18.20
C GLY A 47 1.61 1.90 18.04
N LEU A 48 2.12 2.08 16.81
CA LEU A 48 3.11 3.12 16.52
C LEU A 48 2.53 4.53 16.69
N GLY A 49 1.27 4.74 16.27
CA GLY A 49 0.57 5.99 16.51
C GLY A 49 0.42 6.31 18.00
N GLN A 50 0.11 5.30 18.82
CA GLN A 50 -0.06 5.47 20.26
C GLN A 50 1.27 5.78 20.98
N LEU A 51 2.37 5.15 20.54
CA LEU A 51 3.72 5.45 21.05
C LEU A 51 4.11 6.91 20.78
N ILE A 52 3.85 7.42 19.58
CA ILE A 52 4.10 8.83 19.23
C ILE A 52 3.24 9.76 20.09
N GLN A 53 1.95 9.43 20.27
CA GLN A 53 1.05 10.25 21.10
C GLN A 53 1.49 10.30 22.57
N ASN A 54 1.98 9.19 23.11
CA ASN A 54 2.55 9.16 24.45
C ASN A 54 3.85 9.98 24.53
N ALA A 55 4.76 9.86 23.56
CA ALA A 55 5.98 10.67 23.50
C ALA A 55 5.68 12.18 23.45
N ARG A 56 4.64 12.58 22.70
CA ARG A 56 4.15 13.97 22.66
C ARG A 56 3.67 14.46 24.02
N ARG A 57 2.96 13.61 24.79
CA ARG A 57 2.48 13.96 26.15
C ARG A 57 3.62 14.25 27.12
N PHE A 58 4.76 13.59 26.97
CA PHE A 58 5.94 13.81 27.80
C PHE A 58 6.91 14.86 27.23
N SER A 59 6.50 15.62 26.21
CA SER A 59 7.34 16.60 25.50
C SER A 59 8.67 16.04 24.99
N ALA A 60 8.74 14.73 24.73
CA ALA A 60 9.92 14.05 24.22
C ALA A 60 9.97 14.16 22.69
N TRP A 61 10.26 15.36 22.17
CA TRP A 61 10.27 15.65 20.73
C TRP A 61 11.19 14.72 19.94
N ASP A 62 12.31 14.29 20.52
CA ASP A 62 13.23 13.32 19.89
C ASP A 62 12.54 12.00 19.56
N GLN A 63 11.70 11.49 20.46
CA GLN A 63 10.94 10.26 20.26
C GLN A 63 9.80 10.43 19.25
N VAL A 64 9.19 11.62 19.19
CA VAL A 64 8.15 11.95 18.21
C VAL A 64 8.73 11.90 16.80
N PHE A 65 9.88 12.56 16.58
CA PHE A 65 10.55 12.53 15.28
C PHE A 65 11.03 11.14 14.90
N ALA A 66 11.57 10.37 15.84
CA ALA A 66 11.95 8.97 15.60
C ALA A 66 10.74 8.12 15.17
N GLY A 67 9.58 8.28 15.82
CA GLY A 67 8.36 7.56 15.44
C GLY A 67 7.84 7.94 14.04
N ILE A 68 7.88 9.22 13.69
CA ILE A 68 7.51 9.69 12.33
C ILE A 68 8.45 9.07 11.29
N MET A 69 9.76 9.05 11.54
CA MET A 69 10.75 8.42 10.65
C MET A 69 10.44 6.93 10.43
N VAL A 70 10.05 6.20 11.48
CA VAL A 70 9.67 4.78 11.38
C VAL A 70 8.42 4.61 10.51
N ILE A 71 7.40 5.45 10.69
CA ILE A 71 6.17 5.39 9.86
C ILE A 71 6.51 5.65 8.39
N ILE A 72 7.32 6.67 8.10
CA ILE A 72 7.75 6.99 6.73
C ILE A 72 8.52 5.80 6.13
N ALA A 73 9.45 5.21 6.90
CA ALA A 73 10.23 4.06 6.45
C ALA A 73 9.34 2.85 6.13
N LEU A 74 8.35 2.56 6.97
CA LEU A 74 7.40 1.46 6.75
C LEU A 74 6.50 1.73 5.54
N ALA A 75 5.95 2.94 5.42
CA ALA A 75 5.13 3.32 4.27
C ALA A 75 5.91 3.20 2.96
N LEU A 76 7.17 3.68 2.95
CA LEU A 76 8.07 3.56 1.81
C LEU A 76 8.41 2.09 1.51
N ALA A 77 8.67 1.29 2.54
CA ALA A 77 8.95 -0.14 2.38
C ALA A 77 7.77 -0.89 1.76
N THR A 78 6.55 -0.64 2.22
CA THR A 78 5.33 -1.22 1.63
C THR A 78 5.15 -0.76 0.19
N TYR A 79 5.32 0.53 -0.10
CA TYR A 79 5.23 1.06 -1.47
C TYR A 79 6.25 0.40 -2.41
N ARG A 80 7.50 0.29 -1.97
CA ARG A 80 8.58 -0.39 -2.70
C ARG A 80 8.28 -1.87 -2.92
N LEU A 81 7.77 -2.56 -1.90
CA LEU A 81 7.37 -3.95 -1.98
C LEU A 81 6.26 -4.14 -3.02
N MET A 82 5.26 -3.25 -3.05
CA MET A 82 4.17 -3.30 -4.03
C MET A 82 4.67 -3.07 -5.46
N ILE A 83 5.56 -2.11 -5.69
CA ILE A 83 6.18 -1.91 -7.01
C ILE A 83 6.98 -3.15 -7.43
N TRP A 84 7.75 -3.72 -6.50
CA TRP A 84 8.52 -4.93 -6.77
C TRP A 84 7.61 -6.11 -7.12
N LEU A 85 6.52 -6.29 -6.37
CA LEU A 85 5.53 -7.31 -6.63
C LEU A 85 4.82 -7.08 -7.98
N LYS A 86 4.48 -5.83 -8.33
CA LYS A 86 3.92 -5.48 -9.65
C LYS A 86 4.86 -5.88 -10.78
N ARG A 87 6.15 -5.51 -10.68
CA ARG A 87 7.18 -5.87 -11.68
C ARG A 87 7.38 -7.39 -11.79
N ARG A 88 7.22 -8.12 -10.68
CA ARG A 88 7.37 -9.58 -10.66
C ARG A 88 6.15 -10.29 -11.27
N LEU A 89 4.94 -9.81 -11.00
CA LEU A 89 3.69 -10.40 -11.47
C LEU A 89 3.38 -10.04 -12.92
N TYR A 90 3.76 -8.84 -13.36
CA TYR A 90 3.44 -8.30 -14.68
C TYR A 90 4.69 -7.88 -15.47
N PRO A 91 5.66 -8.79 -15.71
CA PRO A 91 6.91 -8.44 -16.40
C PRO A 91 6.69 -8.02 -17.86
N TRP A 92 5.55 -8.40 -18.46
CA TRP A 92 5.21 -8.08 -19.85
C TRP A 92 4.76 -6.63 -20.07
N GLU A 93 4.42 -5.90 -19.00
CA GLU A 93 3.97 -4.51 -19.07
C GLU A 93 5.10 -3.49 -18.85
N THR A 94 6.37 -3.93 -18.77
CA THR A 94 7.52 -3.09 -18.41
C THR A 94 7.92 -2.05 -19.48
N GLN A 95 7.01 -1.65 -20.38
CA GLN A 95 7.19 -0.54 -21.31
C GLN A 95 5.91 0.31 -21.42
N GLN A 96 5.70 1.24 -20.47
CA GLN A 96 5.15 2.58 -20.72
C GLN A 96 5.66 3.54 -19.63
#